data_AF-A0A2V8IX60-F1
#
_entry.id   AF-A0A2V8IX60-F1
#
_cell.length_a   1.000
_cell.length_b   1.000
_cell.length_c   1.000
_cell.angle_alpha   90.00
_cell.angle_beta   90.00
_cell.angle_gamma   90.00
#
_symmetry.space_group_name_H-M   'P 1'
#
loop_
_entity.id
_entity.type
_entity.pdbx_description
1 polymer ?
#
loop_
_entity_poly.entity_id
_entity_poly.type
_entity_poly.pdbx_seq_one_letter_code
_entity_poly.pdbx_strand_id
1 'polypeptide(L)'
;MEAHTRSLPFPSRQRWQPLRSGLINLYRYDREEFHYEEGRLLLRGNNGTGKSRVLALQLPFLLDGEVNAQRLEPDADPSKRIEWNLLMDRYPERTGYTWIEFGRRDEGGQDHYLTLGCGLSAVEGQTGVRQWFFITIQRIGKQLELVSHAGQVLGKDRLREKIGSAGQVFEAAGPYRRAVNEALFHLDEYRYASLINLLIQLRRPQLTRRLDEHELSRALSEALPPVSAAVVASLAEVFRTLESDRTQLESSKAALAAVEHFLTEYRRYAEVAAKRRAEQVLRTQYEYEAALKEILTAEADCDRSLTELARLKADLERLSAEEHALQAEITAFHESSQLREAHTLEQAHRAAADKRRDADSAAADLADASRLRKSCAEEHQRMRA
;
A
#
# COMPACT_ATOMS: atom_id res chain seq x y z
N MET A 1 -65.39 -9.84 57.81
CA MET A 1 -64.14 -9.98 57.03
C MET A 1 -63.99 -8.71 56.22
N GLU A 2 -63.37 -7.70 56.80
CA GLU A 2 -63.13 -6.41 56.15
C GLU A 2 -62.05 -6.61 55.09
N ALA A 3 -62.47 -6.68 53.82
CA ALA A 3 -61.56 -6.55 52.70
C ALA A 3 -61.08 -5.09 52.69
N HIS A 4 -59.97 -4.80 53.36
CA HIS A 4 -59.24 -3.56 53.14
C HIS A 4 -58.95 -3.47 51.65
N THR A 5 -59.70 -2.63 50.95
CA THR A 5 -59.44 -2.27 49.55
C THR A 5 -58.17 -1.44 49.54
N ARG A 6 -57.01 -2.10 49.67
CA ARG A 6 -55.71 -1.44 49.52
C ARG A 6 -55.68 -0.86 48.12
N SER A 7 -55.58 0.46 48.04
CA SER A 7 -55.38 1.17 46.79
C SER A 7 -54.14 0.61 46.08
N LEU A 8 -54.25 0.43 44.76
CA LEU A 8 -53.15 -0.08 43.94
C LEU A 8 -51.94 0.84 44.01
N PRO A 9 -50.70 0.30 44.15
CA PRO A 9 -49.50 1.12 44.25
C PRO A 9 -49.22 1.91 42.96
N PHE A 10 -48.54 3.05 43.08
CA PHE A 10 -48.14 3.90 41.95
C PHE A 10 -46.62 3.97 41.85
N PRO A 11 -46.04 4.11 40.65
CA PRO A 11 -44.61 4.30 40.50
C PRO A 11 -44.17 5.68 41.00
N SER A 12 -42.97 5.73 41.56
CA SER A 12 -42.34 6.95 42.09
C SER A 12 -41.01 7.26 41.42
N ARG A 13 -40.50 6.38 40.54
CA ARG A 13 -39.18 6.48 39.91
C ARG A 13 -39.30 6.46 38.39
N GLN A 14 -38.32 7.07 37.73
CA GLN A 14 -38.20 7.04 36.27
C GLN A 14 -37.75 5.68 35.71
N ARG A 15 -37.01 4.91 36.52
CA ARG A 15 -36.64 3.53 36.20
C ARG A 15 -37.74 2.57 36.62
N TRP A 16 -37.84 1.45 35.90
CA TRP A 16 -38.72 0.34 36.27
C TRP A 16 -38.42 -0.13 37.70
N GLN A 17 -39.46 -0.15 38.53
CA GLN A 17 -39.41 -0.66 39.90
C GLN A 17 -40.55 -1.67 40.12
N PRO A 18 -40.32 -2.78 40.83
CA PRO A 18 -41.41 -3.66 41.20
C PRO A 18 -42.33 -2.93 42.18
N LEU A 19 -43.64 -2.98 41.93
CA LEU A 19 -44.67 -2.37 42.76
C LEU A 19 -45.36 -3.40 43.63
N ARG A 20 -45.62 -4.58 43.05
CA ARG A 20 -46.30 -5.69 43.70
C ARG A 20 -46.09 -6.99 42.94
N SER A 21 -46.27 -8.09 43.61
CA SER A 21 -46.23 -9.44 43.05
C SER A 21 -47.31 -10.29 43.71
N GLY A 22 -47.64 -11.42 43.11
CA GLY A 22 -48.64 -12.30 43.70
C GLY A 22 -48.50 -13.74 43.30
N LEU A 23 -49.11 -14.59 44.11
CA LEU A 23 -49.17 -16.04 43.94
C LEU A 23 -50.63 -16.49 44.02
N ILE A 24 -51.03 -17.36 43.10
CA ILE A 24 -52.37 -17.95 43.06
C ILE A 24 -52.22 -19.46 42.91
N ASN A 25 -52.81 -20.23 43.82
CA ASN A 25 -52.73 -21.69 43.83
C ASN A 25 -51.31 -22.25 43.72
N LEU A 26 -50.33 -21.54 44.27
CA LEU A 26 -48.93 -21.98 44.32
C LEU A 26 -48.51 -22.13 45.78
N TYR A 27 -47.95 -23.28 46.10
CA TYR A 27 -47.69 -23.73 47.47
C TYR A 27 -48.95 -23.58 48.32
N ARG A 28 -48.79 -23.14 49.58
CA ARG A 28 -49.88 -22.85 50.52
C ARG A 28 -50.55 -21.48 50.28
N TYR A 29 -50.31 -20.84 49.12
CA TYR A 29 -50.89 -19.54 48.76
C TYR A 29 -52.04 -19.73 47.77
N ASP A 30 -53.27 -19.51 48.25
CA ASP A 30 -54.47 -19.59 47.41
C ASP A 30 -54.62 -18.34 46.54
N ARG A 31 -54.52 -17.14 47.15
CA ARG A 31 -54.42 -15.83 46.48
C ARG A 31 -53.73 -14.85 47.41
N GLU A 32 -52.42 -14.68 47.24
CA GLU A 32 -51.60 -13.79 48.06
C GLU A 32 -50.99 -12.69 47.19
N GLU A 33 -50.99 -11.45 47.70
CA GLU A 33 -50.39 -10.28 47.05
C GLU A 33 -49.38 -9.61 47.98
N PHE A 34 -48.18 -9.36 47.46
CA PHE A 34 -47.07 -8.73 48.16
C PHE A 34 -46.83 -7.35 47.55
N HIS A 35 -46.89 -6.30 48.37
CA HIS A 35 -46.60 -4.93 47.93
C HIS A 35 -45.14 -4.59 48.22
N TYR A 36 -44.47 -3.96 47.26
CA TYR A 36 -43.09 -3.51 47.39
C TYR A 36 -43.10 -2.04 47.80
N GLU A 37 -42.23 -1.70 48.75
CA GLU A 37 -41.95 -0.33 49.14
C GLU A 37 -40.71 0.13 48.37
N GLU A 38 -40.89 1.09 47.46
CA GLU A 38 -39.84 1.60 46.57
C GLU A 38 -38.99 0.52 45.85
N GLY A 39 -39.66 -0.55 45.42
CA GLY A 39 -39.01 -1.68 44.76
C GLY A 39 -38.39 -2.71 45.70
N ARG A 40 -38.64 -2.63 47.02
CA ARG A 40 -38.09 -3.55 48.03
C ARG A 40 -39.21 -4.34 48.71
N LEU A 41 -38.96 -5.62 48.97
CA LEU A 41 -39.87 -6.51 49.69
C LEU A 41 -39.14 -7.13 50.89
N LEU A 42 -39.75 -7.07 52.07
CA LEU A 42 -39.27 -7.71 53.28
C LEU A 42 -40.28 -8.74 53.78
N LEU A 43 -39.90 -10.01 53.78
CA LEU A 43 -40.72 -11.11 54.31
C LEU A 43 -40.22 -11.50 55.71
N ARG A 44 -41.07 -11.31 56.73
CA ARG A 44 -40.79 -11.73 58.13
C ARG A 44 -41.73 -12.87 58.54
N GLY A 45 -41.22 -13.78 59.36
CA GLY A 45 -41.99 -14.91 59.90
C GLY A 45 -41.09 -16.09 60.28
N ASN A 46 -41.67 -17.13 60.87
CA ASN A 46 -40.93 -18.31 61.34
C ASN A 46 -40.41 -19.18 60.18
N ASN A 47 -39.43 -20.04 60.44
CA ASN A 47 -38.97 -21.00 59.42
C ASN A 47 -40.12 -21.93 59.00
N GLY A 48 -40.17 -22.30 57.72
CA GLY A 48 -41.22 -23.16 57.16
C GLY A 48 -42.52 -22.45 56.75
N THR A 49 -42.65 -21.14 56.93
CA THR A 49 -43.87 -20.39 56.56
C THR A 49 -43.98 -20.00 55.08
N GLY A 50 -43.13 -20.55 54.21
CA GLY A 50 -43.18 -20.30 52.76
C GLY A 50 -42.41 -19.07 52.25
N LYS A 51 -41.75 -18.28 53.12
CA LYS A 51 -40.98 -17.07 52.71
C LYS A 51 -39.99 -17.34 51.57
N SER A 52 -39.21 -18.41 51.67
CA SER A 52 -38.23 -18.77 50.63
C SER A 52 -38.91 -19.23 49.34
N ARG A 53 -40.14 -19.76 49.41
CA ARG A 53 -40.93 -20.15 48.22
C ARG A 53 -41.42 -18.93 47.46
N VAL A 54 -41.82 -17.86 48.15
CA VAL A 54 -42.17 -16.58 47.52
C VAL A 54 -40.99 -16.04 46.72
N LEU A 55 -39.78 -16.03 47.29
CA LEU A 55 -38.56 -15.59 46.60
C LEU A 55 -38.15 -16.52 45.45
N ALA A 56 -38.40 -17.84 45.57
CA ALA A 56 -38.13 -18.81 44.53
C ALA A 56 -39.01 -18.57 43.28
N LEU A 57 -40.31 -18.35 43.52
CA LEU A 57 -41.35 -18.27 42.48
C LEU A 57 -41.55 -16.85 41.90
N GLN A 58 -40.75 -15.87 42.32
CA GLN A 58 -40.85 -14.48 41.83
C GLN A 58 -39.61 -14.07 41.02
N LEU A 59 -38.69 -13.29 41.59
CA LEU A 59 -37.45 -12.88 40.91
C LEU A 59 -36.27 -13.72 41.41
N PRO A 60 -35.37 -14.19 40.52
CA PRO A 60 -35.28 -13.89 39.08
C PRO A 60 -36.13 -14.80 38.17
N PHE A 61 -36.92 -15.75 38.70
CA PHE A 61 -37.68 -16.71 37.89
C PHE A 61 -38.51 -16.05 36.78
N LEU A 62 -39.28 -15.01 37.11
CA LEU A 62 -40.10 -14.27 36.15
C LEU A 62 -39.28 -13.46 35.13
N LEU A 63 -37.98 -13.27 35.33
CA LEU A 63 -37.08 -12.70 34.31
C LEU A 63 -36.43 -13.79 33.45
N ASP A 64 -36.24 -14.97 34.00
CA ASP A 64 -35.51 -16.06 33.34
C ASP A 64 -36.43 -16.99 32.52
N GLY A 65 -37.61 -17.31 33.06
CA GLY A 65 -38.57 -18.26 32.49
C GLY A 65 -38.16 -19.73 32.62
N GLU A 66 -37.12 -20.06 33.39
CA GLU A 66 -36.62 -21.43 33.53
C GLU A 66 -37.17 -22.10 34.80
N VAL A 67 -37.90 -23.21 34.64
CA VAL A 67 -38.56 -23.94 35.73
C VAL A 67 -37.72 -25.08 36.31
N ASN A 68 -36.54 -25.34 35.74
CA ASN A 68 -35.62 -26.32 36.32
C ASN A 68 -35.30 -25.97 37.79
N ALA A 69 -35.42 -26.97 38.68
CA ALA A 69 -35.16 -26.84 40.12
C ALA A 69 -33.81 -26.17 40.43
N GLN A 70 -32.76 -26.41 39.64
CA GLN A 70 -31.44 -25.81 39.85
C GLN A 70 -31.43 -24.27 39.73
N ARG A 71 -32.36 -23.71 38.95
CA ARG A 71 -32.50 -22.26 38.72
C ARG A 71 -33.66 -21.67 39.49
N LEU A 72 -34.70 -22.46 39.77
CA LEU A 72 -35.85 -22.01 40.53
C LEU A 72 -35.60 -21.99 42.04
N GLU A 73 -34.98 -23.04 42.58
CA GLU A 73 -34.80 -23.21 44.02
C GLU A 73 -33.60 -22.41 44.54
N PRO A 74 -33.74 -21.65 45.65
CA PRO A 74 -32.64 -20.89 46.22
C PRO A 74 -31.42 -21.73 46.64
N ASP A 75 -31.62 -23.01 46.98
CA ASP A 75 -30.55 -23.97 47.30
C ASP A 75 -30.23 -24.93 46.15
N ALA A 76 -30.84 -24.73 44.98
CA ALA A 76 -30.64 -25.53 43.77
C ALA A 76 -30.82 -27.04 43.97
N ASP A 77 -31.60 -27.44 44.98
CA ASP A 77 -31.84 -28.84 45.32
C ASP A 77 -32.68 -29.53 44.24
N PRO A 78 -32.12 -30.51 43.49
CA PRO A 78 -32.82 -31.17 42.39
C PRO A 78 -34.00 -32.04 42.86
N SER A 79 -34.09 -32.37 44.16
CA SER A 79 -35.21 -33.13 44.72
C SER A 79 -36.49 -32.30 44.86
N LYS A 80 -36.37 -30.97 44.88
CA LYS A 80 -37.51 -30.05 45.05
C LYS A 80 -38.14 -29.74 43.71
N ARG A 81 -38.99 -30.66 43.27
CA ARG A 81 -39.68 -30.56 41.99
C ARG A 81 -40.74 -29.45 41.97
N ILE A 82 -40.89 -28.78 40.84
CA ILE A 82 -41.82 -27.65 40.68
C ILE A 82 -43.28 -28.10 40.77
N GLU A 83 -43.62 -29.30 40.29
CA GLU A 83 -44.96 -29.88 40.39
C GLU A 83 -45.44 -30.02 41.84
N TRP A 84 -44.53 -30.26 42.80
CA TRP A 84 -44.88 -30.34 44.22
C TRP A 84 -45.41 -29.01 44.75
N ASN A 85 -44.88 -27.88 44.26
CA ASN A 85 -45.40 -26.55 44.61
C ASN A 85 -46.86 -26.36 44.14
N LEU A 86 -47.37 -27.16 43.20
CA LEU A 86 -48.77 -27.10 42.79
C LEU A 86 -49.61 -28.18 43.49
N LEU A 87 -49.19 -29.44 43.36
CA LEU A 87 -49.97 -30.61 43.77
C LEU A 87 -50.00 -30.79 45.29
N MET A 88 -48.90 -30.48 45.99
CA MET A 88 -48.77 -30.55 47.46
C MET A 88 -49.24 -31.90 48.05
N ASP A 89 -49.11 -32.99 47.27
CA ASP A 89 -49.64 -34.34 47.58
C ASP A 89 -51.12 -34.34 48.00
N ARG A 90 -51.88 -33.33 47.56
CA ARG A 90 -53.26 -33.06 47.95
C ARG A 90 -54.21 -32.93 46.77
N TYR A 91 -53.70 -32.48 45.63
CA TYR A 91 -54.50 -32.21 44.43
C TYR A 91 -54.05 -33.13 43.29
N PRO A 92 -54.99 -33.81 42.60
CA PRO A 92 -54.66 -34.65 41.44
C PRO A 92 -54.31 -33.83 40.20
N GLU A 93 -54.84 -32.60 40.10
CA GLU A 93 -54.47 -31.62 39.08
C GLU A 93 -54.64 -30.22 39.69
N ARG A 94 -53.70 -29.32 39.41
CA ARG A 94 -53.80 -27.92 39.86
C ARG A 94 -53.12 -26.97 38.88
N THR A 95 -53.79 -25.84 38.63
CA THR A 95 -53.24 -24.70 37.90
C THR A 95 -53.04 -23.53 38.86
N GLY A 96 -51.88 -22.87 38.77
CA GLY A 96 -51.53 -21.70 39.55
C GLY A 96 -50.80 -20.64 38.72
N TYR A 97 -50.68 -19.44 39.29
CA TYR A 97 -49.98 -18.32 38.68
C TYR A 97 -49.03 -17.66 39.67
N THR A 98 -47.90 -17.20 39.14
CA THR A 98 -47.04 -16.21 39.78
C THR A 98 -46.90 -15.01 38.86
N TRP A 99 -46.90 -13.81 39.41
CA TRP A 99 -46.80 -12.57 38.64
C TRP A 99 -46.09 -11.48 39.42
N ILE A 100 -45.52 -10.52 38.70
CA ILE A 100 -44.92 -9.31 39.24
C ILE A 100 -45.27 -8.13 38.33
N GLU A 101 -45.67 -7.03 38.95
CA GLU A 101 -46.00 -5.77 38.31
C GLU A 101 -44.88 -4.76 38.57
N PHE A 102 -44.35 -4.21 37.50
CA PHE A 102 -43.42 -3.10 37.50
C PHE A 102 -44.14 -1.81 37.13
N GLY A 103 -43.63 -0.70 37.63
CA GLY A 103 -44.03 0.61 37.18
C GLY A 103 -42.85 1.55 37.03
N ARG A 104 -43.02 2.57 36.19
CA ARG A 104 -42.14 3.73 36.09
C ARG A 104 -42.96 4.97 35.79
N ARG A 105 -42.44 6.15 36.13
CA ARG A 105 -43.01 7.45 35.77
C ARG A 105 -42.08 8.15 34.80
N ASP A 106 -42.55 8.50 33.61
CA ASP A 106 -41.71 9.23 32.66
C ASP A 106 -41.47 10.70 33.08
N GLU A 107 -40.67 11.42 32.29
CA GLU A 107 -40.36 12.84 32.54
C GLU A 107 -41.60 13.74 32.48
N GLY A 108 -42.62 13.33 31.72
CA GLY A 108 -43.92 14.02 31.61
C GLY A 108 -44.87 13.72 32.78
N GLY A 109 -44.48 12.87 33.72
CA GLY A 109 -45.30 12.48 34.86
C GLY A 109 -46.33 11.39 34.57
N GLN A 110 -46.30 10.76 33.39
CA GLN A 110 -47.18 9.65 33.05
C GLN A 110 -46.66 8.35 33.67
N ASP A 111 -47.57 7.60 34.29
CA ASP A 111 -47.27 6.28 34.85
C ASP A 111 -47.38 5.19 33.77
N HIS A 112 -46.31 4.42 33.64
CA HIS A 112 -46.23 3.24 32.78
C HIS A 112 -46.16 1.98 33.64
N TYR A 113 -46.86 0.93 33.21
CA TYR A 113 -46.95 -0.34 33.92
C TYR A 113 -46.57 -1.50 33.02
N LEU A 114 -45.91 -2.51 33.60
CA LEU A 114 -45.58 -3.75 32.93
C LEU A 114 -45.75 -4.91 33.91
N THR A 115 -46.62 -5.85 33.58
CA THR A 115 -46.84 -7.07 34.36
C THR A 115 -46.21 -8.24 33.63
N LEU A 116 -45.35 -8.96 34.34
CA LEU A 116 -44.83 -10.25 33.94
C LEU A 116 -45.54 -11.34 34.73
N GLY A 117 -45.79 -12.50 34.13
CA GLY A 117 -46.29 -13.63 34.88
C GLY A 117 -46.10 -14.98 34.20
N CYS A 118 -46.27 -16.03 35.00
CA CYS A 118 -46.16 -17.41 34.59
C CYS A 118 -47.35 -18.20 35.15
N GLY A 119 -48.08 -18.87 34.26
CA GLY A 119 -49.05 -19.88 34.60
C GLY A 119 -48.40 -21.25 34.57
N LEU A 120 -48.69 -22.05 35.59
CA LEU A 120 -48.17 -23.40 35.78
C LEU A 120 -49.34 -24.35 35.98
N SER A 121 -49.32 -25.51 35.33
CA SER A 121 -50.30 -26.57 35.51
C SER A 121 -49.61 -27.91 35.70
N ALA A 122 -49.97 -28.60 36.77
CA ALA A 122 -49.43 -29.90 37.13
C ALA A 122 -50.56 -30.92 37.21
N VAL A 123 -50.26 -32.16 36.83
CA VAL A 123 -51.15 -33.33 36.95
C VAL A 123 -50.37 -34.44 37.65
N GLU A 124 -51.01 -35.11 38.60
CA GLU A 124 -50.45 -36.24 39.32
C GLU A 124 -50.03 -37.36 38.35
N GLY A 125 -48.85 -37.94 38.58
CA GLY A 125 -48.26 -38.96 37.72
C GLY A 125 -47.55 -38.42 36.45
N GLN A 126 -47.65 -37.12 36.14
CA GLN A 126 -46.85 -36.49 35.09
C GLN A 126 -45.62 -35.81 35.69
N THR A 127 -44.44 -36.08 35.12
CA THR A 127 -43.20 -35.42 35.53
C THR A 127 -43.15 -34.01 34.95
N GLY A 128 -42.89 -33.01 35.80
CA GLY A 128 -42.83 -31.60 35.41
C GLY A 128 -44.18 -30.90 35.31
N VAL A 129 -44.20 -29.72 34.69
CA VAL A 129 -45.37 -28.84 34.62
C VAL A 129 -45.56 -28.28 33.23
N ARG A 130 -46.82 -28.12 32.81
CA ARG A 130 -47.15 -27.28 31.66
C ARG A 130 -47.02 -25.83 32.09
N GLN A 131 -46.37 -25.02 31.28
CA GLN A 131 -46.12 -23.62 31.60
C GLN A 131 -46.47 -22.71 30.43
N TRP A 132 -46.88 -21.49 30.75
CA TRP A 132 -46.99 -20.39 29.81
C TRP A 132 -46.63 -19.11 30.52
N PHE A 133 -46.07 -18.16 29.78
CA PHE A 133 -45.64 -16.87 30.28
C PHE A 133 -46.48 -15.77 29.65
N PHE A 134 -46.55 -14.62 30.29
CA PHE A 134 -47.19 -13.46 29.69
C PHE A 134 -46.51 -12.17 30.09
N ILE A 135 -46.59 -11.20 29.18
CA ILE A 135 -46.17 -9.81 29.37
C ILE A 135 -47.36 -8.94 28.98
N THR A 136 -47.76 -7.99 29.80
CA THR A 136 -48.91 -7.11 29.52
C THR A 136 -48.77 -5.76 30.23
N ILE A 137 -49.35 -4.71 29.66
CA ILE A 137 -49.48 -3.41 30.34
C ILE A 137 -50.69 -3.35 31.29
N GLN A 138 -51.53 -4.39 31.30
CA GLN A 138 -52.67 -4.49 32.21
C GLN A 138 -52.22 -4.80 33.64
N ARG A 139 -52.89 -4.21 34.63
CA ARG A 139 -52.63 -4.45 36.05
C ARG A 139 -53.55 -5.54 36.59
N ILE A 140 -52.98 -6.46 37.36
CA ILE A 140 -53.73 -7.58 37.95
C ILE A 140 -54.74 -7.06 39.00
N GLY A 141 -55.98 -7.50 38.96
CA GLY A 141 -57.03 -7.00 39.87
C GLY A 141 -57.63 -5.64 39.49
N LYS A 142 -57.25 -5.07 38.33
CA LYS A 142 -57.87 -3.85 37.77
C LYS A 142 -58.33 -4.05 36.33
N GLN A 143 -57.40 -4.33 35.42
CA GLN A 143 -57.72 -4.59 34.01
C GLN A 143 -57.67 -6.09 33.68
N LEU A 144 -56.86 -6.86 34.39
CA LEU A 144 -56.71 -8.29 34.18
C LEU A 144 -56.99 -9.06 35.47
N GLU A 145 -57.91 -10.03 35.41
CA GLU A 145 -58.12 -11.01 36.48
C GLU A 145 -57.57 -12.36 36.03
N LEU A 146 -56.87 -13.06 36.92
CA LEU A 146 -56.32 -14.40 36.66
C LEU A 146 -57.25 -15.53 37.14
N VAL A 147 -58.32 -15.16 37.83
CA VAL A 147 -59.36 -16.05 38.32
C VAL A 147 -60.69 -15.55 37.76
N SER A 148 -61.48 -16.45 37.20
CA SER A 148 -62.83 -16.17 36.73
C SER A 148 -63.78 -15.82 37.89
N HIS A 149 -64.93 -15.23 37.58
CA HIS A 149 -65.99 -14.94 38.57
C HIS A 149 -66.50 -16.19 39.30
N ALA A 150 -66.35 -17.38 38.70
CA ALA A 150 -66.70 -18.67 39.32
C ALA A 150 -65.59 -19.23 40.24
N GLY A 151 -64.51 -18.47 40.48
CA GLY A 151 -63.38 -18.91 41.31
C GLY A 151 -62.38 -19.84 40.61
N GLN A 152 -62.58 -20.15 39.33
CA GLN A 152 -61.66 -20.99 38.56
C GLN A 152 -60.49 -20.18 38.01
N VAL A 153 -59.26 -20.67 38.21
CA VAL A 153 -58.03 -20.11 37.62
C VAL A 153 -58.10 -20.20 36.09
N LEU A 154 -57.72 -19.12 35.39
CA LEU A 154 -57.78 -19.08 33.94
C LEU A 154 -56.72 -19.97 33.30
N GLY A 155 -57.11 -20.80 32.33
CA GLY A 155 -56.16 -21.47 31.44
C GLY A 155 -55.51 -20.51 30.44
N LYS A 156 -54.46 -20.99 29.75
CA LYS A 156 -53.68 -20.25 28.74
C LYS A 156 -54.54 -19.50 27.71
N ASP A 157 -55.53 -20.16 27.11
CA ASP A 157 -56.28 -19.58 25.99
C ASP A 157 -57.21 -18.45 26.46
N ARG A 158 -57.92 -18.65 27.57
CA ARG A 158 -58.73 -17.59 28.21
C ARG A 158 -57.87 -16.42 28.69
N LEU A 159 -56.66 -16.69 29.21
CA LEU A 159 -55.71 -15.64 29.58
C LEU A 159 -55.31 -14.83 28.34
N ARG A 160 -54.99 -15.50 27.22
CA ARG A 160 -54.62 -14.86 25.96
C ARG A 160 -55.74 -13.94 25.44
N GLU A 161 -57.00 -14.40 25.50
CA GLU A 161 -58.17 -13.59 25.15
C GLU A 161 -58.31 -12.34 26.02
N LYS A 162 -58.11 -12.47 27.34
CA LYS A 162 -58.20 -11.35 28.29
C LYS A 162 -57.08 -10.31 28.11
N ILE A 163 -55.87 -10.78 27.78
CA ILE A 163 -54.73 -9.91 27.47
C ILE A 163 -54.95 -9.15 26.16
N GLY A 164 -55.45 -9.84 25.13
CA GLY A 164 -55.76 -9.23 23.83
C GLY A 164 -54.57 -8.48 23.24
N SER A 165 -54.78 -7.25 22.79
CA SER A 165 -53.74 -6.38 22.21
C SER A 165 -52.85 -5.68 23.24
N ALA A 166 -53.13 -5.82 24.54
CA ALA A 166 -52.38 -5.14 25.60
C ALA A 166 -51.12 -5.90 26.04
N GLY A 167 -50.82 -7.04 25.41
CA GLY A 167 -49.69 -7.88 25.77
C GLY A 167 -49.57 -9.13 24.90
N GLN A 168 -48.75 -10.09 25.35
CA GLN A 168 -48.48 -11.33 24.64
C GLN A 168 -48.34 -12.50 25.60
N VAL A 169 -48.73 -13.69 25.14
CA VAL A 169 -48.56 -14.97 25.85
C VAL A 169 -47.55 -15.84 25.09
N PHE A 170 -46.65 -16.47 25.84
CA PHE A 170 -45.55 -17.28 25.33
C PHE A 170 -45.59 -18.69 25.92
N GLU A 171 -45.21 -19.70 25.15
CA GLU A 171 -45.16 -21.10 25.62
C GLU A 171 -43.73 -21.58 25.85
N ALA A 172 -42.74 -20.85 25.33
CA ALA A 172 -41.33 -21.15 25.44
C ALA A 172 -40.59 -20.03 26.18
N ALA A 173 -39.63 -20.41 27.03
CA ALA A 173 -38.84 -19.49 27.85
C ALA A 173 -37.98 -18.54 26.99
N GLY A 174 -37.40 -19.00 25.89
CA GLY A 174 -36.52 -18.19 25.03
C GLY A 174 -37.19 -16.94 24.43
N PRO A 175 -38.32 -17.09 23.68
CA PRO A 175 -39.10 -15.95 23.19
C PRO A 175 -39.59 -15.03 24.31
N TYR A 176 -40.07 -15.60 25.42
CA TYR A 176 -40.48 -14.82 26.59
C TYR A 176 -39.33 -13.97 27.14
N ARG A 177 -38.16 -14.58 27.34
CA ARG A 177 -36.96 -13.93 27.86
C ARG A 177 -36.50 -12.76 26.99
N ARG A 178 -36.53 -12.94 25.66
CA ARG A 178 -36.22 -11.86 24.71
C ARG A 178 -37.19 -10.69 24.85
N ALA A 179 -38.49 -10.98 24.97
CA ALA A 179 -39.51 -9.95 25.15
C ALA A 179 -39.39 -9.23 26.51
N VAL A 180 -39.03 -9.94 27.59
CA VAL A 180 -38.75 -9.33 28.90
C VAL A 180 -37.53 -8.40 28.81
N ASN A 181 -36.45 -8.86 28.19
CA ASN A 181 -35.25 -8.07 28.00
C ASN A 181 -35.54 -6.78 27.20
N GLU A 182 -36.28 -6.90 26.10
CA GLU A 182 -36.70 -5.76 25.28
C GLU A 182 -37.61 -4.79 26.06
N ALA A 183 -38.48 -5.27 26.95
CA ALA A 183 -39.38 -4.39 27.68
C ALA A 183 -38.73 -3.66 28.88
N LEU A 184 -37.72 -4.27 29.51
CA LEU A 184 -37.16 -3.79 30.78
C LEU A 184 -35.71 -3.30 30.73
N PHE A 185 -34.84 -3.94 29.95
CA PHE A 185 -33.39 -3.79 30.09
C PHE A 185 -32.68 -3.34 28.81
N HIS A 186 -33.19 -3.71 27.63
CA HIS A 186 -32.60 -3.43 26.32
C HIS A 186 -31.12 -3.86 26.22
N LEU A 187 -30.76 -4.99 26.83
CA LEU A 187 -29.42 -5.57 26.78
C LEU A 187 -29.28 -6.48 25.55
N ASP A 188 -28.06 -6.77 25.11
CA ASP A 188 -27.84 -7.91 24.21
C ASP A 188 -28.12 -9.24 24.93
N GLU A 189 -28.35 -10.30 24.16
CA GLU A 189 -28.77 -11.61 24.68
C GLU A 189 -27.74 -12.22 25.64
N TYR A 190 -26.44 -12.00 25.39
CA TYR A 190 -25.36 -12.46 26.26
C TYR A 190 -25.36 -11.73 27.60
N ARG A 191 -25.40 -10.39 27.58
CA ARG A 191 -25.45 -9.59 28.82
C ARG A 191 -26.69 -9.84 29.64
N TYR A 192 -27.83 -10.04 29.00
CA TYR A 192 -29.05 -10.42 29.70
C TYR A 192 -28.88 -11.77 30.41
N ALA A 193 -28.37 -12.79 29.70
CA ALA A 193 -28.11 -14.10 30.29
C ALA A 193 -27.13 -14.01 31.48
N SER A 194 -26.06 -13.22 31.37
CA SER A 194 -25.10 -12.98 32.46
C SER A 194 -25.75 -12.28 33.67
N LEU A 195 -26.59 -11.26 33.45
CA LEU A 195 -27.35 -10.60 34.52
C LEU A 195 -28.24 -11.58 35.27
N ILE A 196 -29.00 -12.42 34.55
CA ILE A 196 -29.88 -13.41 35.17
C ILE A 196 -29.07 -14.44 35.96
N ASN A 197 -27.97 -14.93 35.41
CA ASN A 197 -27.09 -15.87 36.10
C ASN A 197 -26.52 -15.27 37.40
N LEU A 198 -26.10 -14.00 37.37
CA LEU A 198 -25.64 -13.28 38.55
C LEU A 198 -26.76 -13.17 39.61
N LEU A 199 -27.99 -12.80 39.21
CA LEU A 199 -29.13 -12.73 40.14
C LEU A 199 -29.45 -14.09 40.78
N ILE A 200 -29.38 -15.17 40.02
CA ILE A 200 -29.60 -16.54 40.53
C ILE A 200 -28.54 -16.90 41.57
N GLN A 201 -27.27 -16.57 41.30
CA GLN A 201 -26.18 -16.82 42.23
C GLN A 201 -26.35 -16.00 43.52
N LEU A 202 -26.60 -14.69 43.42
CA LEU A 202 -26.76 -13.79 44.57
C LEU A 202 -27.93 -14.17 45.50
N ARG A 203 -28.95 -14.86 44.98
CA ARG A 203 -30.11 -15.32 45.76
C ARG A 203 -29.77 -16.47 46.72
N ARG A 204 -28.63 -17.16 46.56
CA ARG A 204 -28.30 -18.33 47.38
C ARG A 204 -28.11 -17.95 48.86
N PRO A 205 -28.81 -18.61 49.80
CA PRO A 205 -28.93 -18.16 51.20
C PRO A 205 -27.65 -18.24 52.04
N GLN A 206 -26.52 -18.66 51.46
CA GLN A 206 -25.24 -18.84 52.16
C GLN A 206 -24.03 -18.28 51.40
N LEU A 207 -24.20 -17.27 50.53
CA LEU A 207 -23.05 -16.63 49.88
C LEU A 207 -21.97 -16.30 50.92
N THR A 208 -22.35 -15.62 52.01
CA THR A 208 -21.42 -15.16 53.05
C THR A 208 -20.69 -16.27 53.83
N ARG A 209 -21.16 -17.53 53.77
CA ARG A 209 -20.57 -18.63 54.57
C ARG A 209 -19.65 -19.55 53.75
N ARG A 210 -19.73 -19.47 52.42
CA ARG A 210 -18.87 -20.17 51.44
C ARG A 210 -18.64 -19.26 50.23
N LEU A 211 -18.11 -18.07 50.46
CA LEU A 211 -17.57 -17.25 49.37
C LEU A 211 -16.29 -17.95 48.89
N ASP A 212 -16.43 -18.82 47.89
CA ASP A 212 -15.27 -19.15 47.06
C ASP A 212 -14.96 -17.89 46.25
N GLU A 213 -13.91 -17.19 46.65
CA GLU A 213 -13.45 -15.95 46.03
C GLU A 213 -13.24 -16.13 44.52
N HIS A 214 -12.82 -17.34 44.09
CA HIS A 214 -12.65 -17.67 42.68
C HIS A 214 -13.98 -17.80 41.95
N GLU A 215 -15.01 -18.41 42.55
CA GLU A 215 -16.32 -18.51 41.92
C GLU A 215 -17.00 -17.14 41.79
N LEU A 216 -16.92 -16.31 42.84
CA LEU A 216 -17.49 -14.96 42.79
C LEU A 216 -16.72 -14.07 41.80
N SER A 217 -15.39 -14.10 41.83
CA SER A 217 -14.55 -13.33 40.90
C SER A 217 -14.83 -13.75 39.46
N ARG A 218 -14.95 -15.06 39.18
CA ARG A 218 -15.32 -15.57 37.86
C ARG A 218 -16.70 -15.10 37.45
N ALA A 219 -17.71 -15.22 38.31
CA ALA A 219 -19.07 -14.81 37.98
C ALA A 219 -19.22 -13.30 37.74
N LEU A 220 -18.55 -12.48 38.56
CA LEU A 220 -18.50 -11.04 38.38
C LEU A 220 -17.73 -10.68 37.10
N SER A 221 -16.64 -11.38 36.80
CA SER A 221 -15.84 -11.18 35.58
C SER A 221 -16.61 -11.58 34.31
N GLU A 222 -17.36 -12.69 34.34
CA GLU A 222 -18.26 -13.11 33.26
C GLU A 222 -19.47 -12.18 33.10
N ALA A 223 -19.85 -11.48 34.16
CA ALA A 223 -20.88 -10.45 34.14
C ALA A 223 -20.35 -9.07 33.71
N LEU A 224 -19.03 -8.89 33.57
CA LEU A 224 -18.48 -7.66 33.02
C LEU A 224 -18.84 -7.52 31.54
N PRO A 225 -18.99 -6.29 31.03
CA PRO A 225 -19.25 -6.06 29.62
C PRO A 225 -18.14 -6.71 28.76
N PRO A 226 -18.48 -7.48 27.72
CA PRO A 226 -17.48 -7.95 26.77
C PRO A 226 -16.77 -6.76 26.13
N VAL A 227 -15.51 -6.96 25.73
CA VAL A 227 -14.74 -5.98 24.95
C VAL A 227 -15.58 -5.59 23.74
N SER A 228 -15.74 -4.29 23.53
CA SER A 228 -16.66 -3.81 22.48
C SER A 228 -16.25 -4.37 21.11
N ALA A 229 -17.23 -4.84 20.35
CA ALA A 229 -17.00 -5.34 18.99
C ALA A 229 -16.34 -4.27 18.09
N ALA A 230 -16.60 -2.99 18.36
CA ALA A 230 -15.96 -1.86 17.69
C ALA A 230 -14.44 -1.82 17.93
N VAL A 231 -13.99 -2.06 19.17
CA VAL A 231 -12.56 -2.13 19.51
C VAL A 231 -11.90 -3.34 18.85
N VAL A 232 -12.56 -4.50 18.86
CA VAL A 232 -12.05 -5.72 18.19
C VAL A 232 -11.93 -5.49 16.69
N ALA A 233 -12.95 -4.90 16.06
CA ALA A 233 -12.94 -4.56 14.64
C ALA A 233 -11.83 -3.55 14.30
N SER A 234 -11.66 -2.52 15.12
CA SER A 234 -10.59 -1.53 14.95
C SER A 234 -9.20 -2.17 15.03
N LEU A 235 -8.96 -3.07 15.99
CA LEU A 235 -7.70 -3.78 16.10
C LEU A 235 -7.47 -4.70 14.90
N ALA A 236 -8.50 -5.43 14.47
CA ALA A 236 -8.42 -6.31 13.30
C ALA A 236 -8.04 -5.54 12.03
N GLU A 237 -8.56 -4.33 11.85
CA GLU A 237 -8.22 -3.48 10.71
C GLU A 237 -6.75 -3.02 10.77
N VAL A 238 -6.29 -2.55 11.93
CA VAL A 238 -4.88 -2.17 12.14
C VAL A 238 -3.93 -3.33 11.84
N PHE A 239 -4.26 -4.56 12.25
CA PHE A 239 -3.46 -5.74 11.93
C PHE A 239 -3.43 -6.05 10.43
N ARG A 240 -4.54 -5.87 9.71
CA ARG A 240 -4.57 -6.03 8.24
C ARG A 240 -3.71 -4.99 7.55
N THR A 241 -3.78 -3.73 7.98
CA THR A 241 -2.93 -2.66 7.45
C THR A 241 -1.45 -2.99 7.69
N LEU A 242 -1.10 -3.44 8.90
CA LEU A 242 0.27 -3.80 9.23
C LEU A 242 0.82 -4.96 8.36
N GLU A 243 -0.02 -5.97 8.08
CA GLU A 243 0.37 -7.09 7.21
C GLU A 243 0.52 -6.65 5.75
N SER A 244 -0.34 -5.75 5.28
CA SER A 244 -0.22 -5.13 3.95
C SER A 244 1.09 -4.33 3.84
N ASP A 245 1.40 -3.49 4.83
CA ASP A 245 2.61 -2.68 4.87
C ASP A 245 3.87 -3.55 4.90
N ARG A 246 3.84 -4.64 5.68
CA ARG A 246 4.92 -5.64 5.70
C ARG A 246 5.14 -6.25 4.32
N THR A 247 4.06 -6.64 3.64
CA THR A 247 4.14 -7.24 2.30
C THR A 247 4.70 -6.25 1.27
N GLN A 248 4.26 -5.00 1.33
CA GLN A 248 4.74 -3.93 0.44
C GLN A 248 6.21 -3.58 0.70
N LEU A 249 6.64 -3.60 1.96
CA LEU A 249 8.04 -3.38 2.34
C LEU A 249 8.95 -4.47 1.76
N GLU A 250 8.57 -5.74 1.90
CA GLU A 250 9.34 -6.87 1.36
C GLU A 250 9.40 -6.82 -0.19
N SER A 251 8.30 -6.49 -0.85
CA SER A 251 8.27 -6.23 -2.30
C SER A 251 9.23 -5.10 -2.70
N SER A 252 9.24 -4.00 -1.94
CA SER A 252 10.10 -2.84 -2.24
C SER A 252 11.57 -3.16 -2.05
N LYS A 253 11.93 -3.94 -1.02
CA LYS A 253 13.30 -4.44 -0.81
C LYS A 253 13.75 -5.35 -1.95
N ALA A 254 12.89 -6.26 -2.41
CA ALA A 254 13.19 -7.14 -3.53
C ALA A 254 13.40 -6.34 -4.83
N ALA A 255 12.57 -5.34 -5.09
CA ALA A 255 12.74 -4.44 -6.23
C ALA A 255 14.04 -3.64 -6.16
N LEU A 256 14.38 -3.10 -4.97
CA LEU A 256 15.65 -2.39 -4.76
C LEU A 256 16.84 -3.30 -5.08
N ALA A 257 16.88 -4.51 -4.52
CA ALA A 257 17.95 -5.46 -4.76
C ALA A 257 18.10 -5.82 -6.26
N ALA A 258 16.98 -5.98 -6.98
CA ALA A 258 16.98 -6.23 -8.41
C ALA A 258 17.54 -5.04 -9.21
N VAL A 259 17.17 -3.81 -8.85
CA VAL A 259 17.66 -2.59 -9.48
C VAL A 259 19.15 -2.38 -9.21
N GLU A 260 19.62 -2.62 -7.98
CA GLU A 260 21.05 -2.54 -7.63
C GLU A 260 21.89 -3.55 -8.42
N HIS A 261 21.39 -4.79 -8.56
CA HIS A 261 22.04 -5.81 -9.36
C HIS A 261 22.10 -5.42 -10.84
N PHE A 262 20.98 -4.94 -11.41
CA PHE A 262 20.93 -4.44 -12.79
C PHE A 262 21.90 -3.26 -13.01
N LEU A 263 21.93 -2.29 -12.10
CA LEU A 263 22.81 -1.11 -12.21
C LEU A 263 24.29 -1.48 -12.21
N THR A 264 24.67 -2.55 -11.50
CA THR A 264 26.06 -3.03 -11.48
C THR A 264 26.53 -3.42 -12.88
N GLU A 265 25.76 -4.27 -13.58
CA GLU A 265 26.08 -4.70 -14.94
C GLU A 265 25.87 -3.59 -15.97
N TYR A 266 24.81 -2.78 -15.81
CA TYR A 266 24.50 -1.71 -16.74
C TYR A 266 25.56 -0.60 -16.74
N ARG A 267 26.13 -0.27 -15.57
CA ARG A 267 27.27 0.67 -15.48
C ARG A 267 28.46 0.18 -16.27
N ARG A 268 28.81 -1.11 -16.15
CA ARG A 268 29.90 -1.71 -16.92
C ARG A 268 29.63 -1.66 -18.42
N TYR A 269 28.40 -1.98 -18.84
CA TYR A 269 27.99 -1.85 -20.23
C TYR A 269 28.13 -0.40 -20.73
N ALA A 270 27.61 0.57 -19.96
CA ALA A 270 27.64 1.99 -20.31
C ALA A 270 29.08 2.52 -20.43
N GLU A 271 29.99 2.12 -19.52
CA GLU A 271 31.41 2.45 -19.60
C GLU A 271 32.06 1.92 -20.88
N VAL A 272 31.81 0.66 -21.24
CA VAL A 272 32.34 0.07 -22.47
C VAL A 272 31.77 0.75 -23.71
N ALA A 273 30.46 1.02 -23.72
CA ALA A 273 29.80 1.71 -24.83
C ALA A 273 30.34 3.14 -25.00
N ALA A 274 30.55 3.87 -23.90
CA ALA A 274 31.15 5.20 -23.92
C ALA A 274 32.60 5.16 -24.45
N LYS A 275 33.43 4.22 -23.97
CA LYS A 275 34.81 4.05 -24.45
C LYS A 275 34.87 3.76 -25.96
N ARG A 276 34.03 2.85 -26.46
CA ARG A 276 33.96 2.54 -27.91
C ARG A 276 33.57 3.75 -28.75
N ARG A 277 32.58 4.53 -28.30
CA ARG A 277 32.18 5.76 -29.00
C ARG A 277 33.28 6.83 -28.97
N ALA A 278 33.97 6.98 -27.83
CA ALA A 278 35.08 7.91 -27.68
C ALA A 278 36.28 7.53 -28.56
N GLU A 279 36.60 6.24 -28.67
CA GLU A 279 37.68 5.72 -29.52
C GLU A 279 37.49 6.10 -31.00
N GLN A 280 36.27 6.03 -31.50
CA GLN A 280 35.96 6.47 -32.86
C GLN A 280 36.24 7.96 -33.08
N VAL A 281 35.84 8.82 -32.13
CA VAL A 281 36.09 10.27 -32.22
C VAL A 281 37.59 10.56 -32.14
N LEU A 282 38.30 9.92 -31.21
CA LEU A 282 39.76 10.08 -31.07
C LEU A 282 40.49 9.64 -32.33
N ARG A 283 40.10 8.52 -32.95
CA ARG A 283 40.73 8.06 -34.20
C ARG A 283 40.54 9.08 -35.32
N THR A 284 39.32 9.58 -35.50
CA THR A 284 39.05 10.63 -36.51
C THR A 284 39.81 11.92 -36.22
N GLN A 285 39.96 12.30 -34.95
CA GLN A 285 40.78 13.47 -34.56
C GLN A 285 42.26 13.24 -34.90
N TYR A 286 42.80 12.06 -34.63
CA TYR A 286 44.17 11.70 -35.01
C TYR A 286 44.39 11.73 -36.53
N GLU A 287 43.47 11.17 -37.30
CA GLU A 287 43.50 11.21 -38.77
C GLU A 287 43.45 12.66 -39.29
N TYR A 288 42.60 13.50 -38.70
CA TYR A 288 42.50 14.92 -39.02
C TYR A 288 43.81 15.67 -38.72
N GLU A 289 44.41 15.46 -37.54
CA GLU A 289 45.67 16.11 -37.16
C GLU A 289 46.85 15.66 -38.05
N ALA A 290 46.89 14.38 -38.42
CA ALA A 290 47.89 13.86 -39.35
C ALA A 290 47.76 14.51 -40.74
N ALA A 291 46.54 14.58 -41.28
CA ALA A 291 46.27 15.24 -42.56
C ALA A 291 46.59 16.74 -42.52
N LEU A 292 46.26 17.42 -41.43
CA LEU A 292 46.60 18.83 -41.23
C LEU A 292 48.13 19.04 -41.24
N LYS A 293 48.88 18.14 -40.58
CA LYS A 293 50.34 18.18 -40.58
C LYS A 293 50.90 17.97 -41.99
N GLU A 294 50.36 17.03 -42.75
CA GLU A 294 50.74 16.81 -44.16
C GLU A 294 50.50 18.04 -45.02
N ILE A 295 49.34 18.68 -44.87
CA ILE A 295 49.00 19.94 -45.57
C ILE A 295 50.02 21.03 -45.22
N LEU A 296 50.30 21.26 -43.94
CA LEU A 296 51.27 22.26 -43.51
C LEU A 296 52.68 21.99 -44.04
N THR A 297 53.11 20.72 -44.09
CA THR A 297 54.40 20.36 -44.70
C THR A 297 54.42 20.62 -46.20
N ALA A 298 53.34 20.29 -46.91
CA ALA A 298 53.22 20.52 -48.35
C ALA A 298 53.16 22.02 -48.68
N GLU A 299 52.47 22.82 -47.87
CA GLU A 299 52.46 24.29 -47.97
C GLU A 299 53.87 24.86 -47.77
N ALA A 300 54.59 24.41 -46.73
CA ALA A 300 55.96 24.86 -46.49
C ALA A 300 56.95 24.42 -47.59
N ASP A 301 56.75 23.25 -48.21
CA ASP A 301 57.52 22.80 -49.38
C ASP A 301 57.17 23.61 -50.64
N CYS A 302 55.90 23.96 -50.82
CA CYS A 302 55.42 24.83 -51.91
C CYS A 302 56.04 26.23 -51.78
N ASP A 303 55.99 26.84 -50.60
CA ASP A 303 56.57 28.16 -50.33
C ASP A 303 58.08 28.17 -50.57
N ARG A 304 58.80 27.12 -50.14
CA ARG A 304 60.22 26.93 -50.45
C ARG A 304 60.45 26.83 -51.96
N SER A 305 59.65 26.04 -52.67
CA SER A 305 59.77 25.87 -54.13
C SER A 305 59.47 27.17 -54.88
N LEU A 306 58.48 27.95 -54.42
CA LEU A 306 58.17 29.26 -54.97
C LEU A 306 59.30 30.27 -54.73
N THR A 307 59.91 30.25 -53.55
CA THR A 307 61.06 31.10 -53.22
C THR A 307 62.27 30.76 -54.08
N GLU A 308 62.58 29.47 -54.25
CA GLU A 308 63.63 29.01 -55.15
C GLU A 308 63.33 29.36 -56.61
N LEU A 309 62.08 29.21 -57.07
CA LEU A 309 61.68 29.61 -58.42
C LEU A 309 61.81 31.13 -58.63
N ALA A 310 61.48 31.95 -57.64
CA ALA A 310 61.68 33.40 -57.70
C ALA A 310 63.18 33.76 -57.79
N ARG A 311 64.02 33.09 -57.00
CA ARG A 311 65.48 33.24 -57.06
C ARG A 311 66.03 32.85 -58.43
N LEU A 312 65.66 31.68 -58.94
CA LEU A 312 66.09 31.20 -60.26
C LEU A 312 65.64 32.12 -61.39
N LYS A 313 64.44 32.72 -61.29
CA LYS A 313 63.99 33.75 -62.23
C LYS A 313 64.86 35.00 -62.19
N ALA A 314 65.19 35.50 -61.00
CA ALA A 314 66.06 36.67 -60.85
C ALA A 314 67.49 36.38 -61.38
N ASP A 315 68.02 35.17 -61.12
CA ASP A 315 69.30 34.74 -61.68
C ASP A 315 69.26 34.65 -63.22
N LEU A 316 68.16 34.15 -63.79
CA LEU A 316 67.98 34.08 -65.24
C LEU A 316 67.87 35.47 -65.87
N GLU A 317 67.14 36.41 -65.24
CA GLU A 317 67.08 37.81 -65.68
C GLU A 317 68.46 38.48 -65.63
N ARG A 318 69.24 38.25 -64.56
CA ARG A 318 70.61 38.76 -64.44
C ARG A 318 71.52 38.18 -65.53
N LEU A 319 71.51 36.86 -65.71
CA LEU A 319 72.32 36.18 -66.73
C LEU A 319 71.93 36.61 -68.14
N SER A 320 70.65 36.81 -68.42
CA SER A 320 70.17 37.33 -69.70
C SER A 320 70.63 38.78 -69.94
N ALA A 321 70.62 39.63 -68.91
CA ALA A 321 71.17 40.98 -69.00
C ALA A 321 72.70 40.98 -69.23
N GLU A 322 73.43 40.07 -68.56
CA GLU A 322 74.86 39.85 -68.79
C GLU A 322 75.13 39.35 -70.22
N GLU A 323 74.35 38.40 -70.72
CA GLU A 323 74.43 37.92 -72.10
C GLU A 323 74.22 39.07 -73.10
N HIS A 324 73.17 39.86 -72.92
CA HIS A 324 72.89 41.02 -73.77
C HIS A 324 73.99 42.07 -73.71
N ALA A 325 74.57 42.33 -72.53
CA ALA A 325 75.69 43.26 -72.37
C ALA A 325 76.95 42.75 -73.08
N LEU A 326 77.29 41.47 -72.93
CA LEU A 326 78.41 40.84 -73.62
C LEU A 326 78.21 40.82 -75.14
N GLN A 327 76.99 40.58 -75.63
CA GLN A 327 76.67 40.67 -77.05
C GLN A 327 76.76 42.10 -77.59
N ALA A 328 76.35 43.10 -76.81
CA ALA A 328 76.57 44.50 -77.15
C ALA A 328 78.07 44.84 -77.17
N GLU A 329 78.86 44.31 -76.24
CA GLU A 329 80.31 44.50 -76.20
C GLU A 329 81.01 43.82 -77.38
N ILE A 330 80.62 42.59 -77.75
CA ILE A 330 81.10 41.89 -78.95
C ILE A 330 80.75 42.69 -80.22
N THR A 331 79.53 43.23 -80.30
CA THR A 331 79.07 44.03 -81.44
C THR A 331 79.86 45.35 -81.54
N ALA A 332 80.05 46.05 -80.42
CA ALA A 332 80.86 47.26 -80.34
C ALA A 332 82.34 46.99 -80.67
N PHE A 333 82.88 45.86 -80.24
CA PHE A 333 84.24 45.42 -80.58
C PHE A 333 84.39 45.16 -82.08
N HIS A 334 83.40 44.50 -82.70
CA HIS A 334 83.33 44.31 -84.15
C HIS A 334 83.19 45.64 -84.92
N GLU A 335 82.47 46.63 -84.38
CA GLU A 335 82.30 47.94 -85.00
C GLU A 335 83.46 48.92 -84.76
N SER A 336 84.34 48.64 -83.79
CA SER A 336 85.48 49.49 -83.42
C SER A 336 86.52 49.63 -84.54
N SER A 337 87.20 50.78 -84.57
CA SER A 337 88.22 51.11 -85.58
C SER A 337 89.41 50.16 -85.57
N GLN A 338 89.67 49.50 -84.44
CA GLN A 338 90.82 48.61 -84.24
C GLN A 338 90.70 47.31 -85.05
N LEU A 339 89.48 46.78 -85.24
CA LEU A 339 89.25 45.60 -86.09
C LEU A 339 89.30 45.94 -87.58
N ARG A 340 88.89 47.16 -87.95
CA ARG A 340 89.07 47.67 -89.33
C ARG A 340 90.55 47.86 -89.67
N GLU A 341 91.34 48.37 -88.73
CA GLU A 341 92.80 48.51 -88.87
C GLU A 341 93.48 47.14 -88.98
N ALA A 342 93.10 46.15 -88.17
CA ALA A 342 93.62 44.78 -88.27
C ALA A 342 93.27 44.11 -89.62
N HIS A 343 92.03 44.27 -90.11
CA HIS A 343 91.65 43.78 -91.43
C HIS A 343 92.41 44.45 -92.58
N THR A 344 92.70 45.75 -92.49
CA THR A 344 93.56 46.43 -93.49
C THR A 344 95.01 45.98 -93.44
N LEU A 345 95.53 45.67 -92.24
CA LEU A 345 96.89 45.17 -92.06
C LEU A 345 97.04 43.73 -92.61
N GLU A 346 96.04 42.88 -92.40
CA GLU A 346 96.04 41.50 -92.92
C GLU A 346 95.91 41.47 -94.46
N GLN A 347 95.11 42.38 -95.04
CA GLN A 347 95.06 42.56 -96.50
C GLN A 347 96.40 43.06 -97.06
N ALA A 348 97.07 43.99 -96.39
CA ALA A 348 98.41 44.45 -96.77
C ALA A 348 99.45 43.31 -96.69
N HIS A 349 99.36 42.45 -95.69
CA HIS A 349 100.27 41.32 -95.51
C HIS A 349 100.07 40.21 -96.56
N ARG A 350 98.83 39.94 -96.98
CA ARG A 350 98.54 39.01 -98.09
C ARG A 350 99.07 39.53 -99.42
N ALA A 351 98.85 40.82 -99.72
CA ALA A 351 99.38 41.44 -100.93
C ALA A 351 100.92 41.41 -101.00
N ALA A 352 101.60 41.54 -99.86
CA ALA A 352 103.06 41.41 -99.78
C ALA A 352 103.55 39.96 -100.00
N ALA A 353 102.82 38.96 -99.50
CA ALA A 353 103.16 37.56 -99.66
C ALA A 353 103.00 37.07 -101.12
N ASP A 354 101.97 37.54 -101.82
CA ASP A 354 101.75 37.17 -103.22
C ASP A 354 102.80 37.80 -104.15
N LYS A 355 103.17 39.08 -103.94
CA LYS A 355 104.29 39.70 -104.68
C LYS A 355 105.64 39.02 -104.46
N ARG A 356 105.85 38.40 -103.31
CA ARG A 356 107.08 37.66 -103.00
C ARG A 356 107.11 36.31 -103.73
N ARG A 357 105.98 35.60 -103.80
CA ARG A 357 105.83 34.39 -104.62
C ARG A 357 106.04 34.67 -106.11
N ASP A 358 105.54 35.79 -106.63
CA ASP A 358 105.77 36.17 -108.02
C ASP A 358 107.25 36.45 -108.33
N ALA A 359 107.96 37.08 -107.39
CA ALA A 359 109.40 37.35 -107.52
C ALA A 359 110.25 36.06 -107.49
N ASP A 360 109.90 35.12 -106.61
CA ASP A 360 110.60 33.82 -106.51
C ASP A 360 110.37 32.95 -107.75
N SER A 361 109.17 33.00 -108.36
CA SER A 361 108.86 32.30 -109.62
C SER A 361 109.66 32.86 -110.80
N ALA A 362 109.76 34.19 -110.91
CA ALA A 362 110.51 34.84 -111.98
C ALA A 362 112.03 34.56 -111.91
N ALA A 363 112.56 34.35 -110.70
CA ALA A 363 113.97 34.00 -110.49
C ALA A 363 114.28 32.55 -110.90
N ALA A 364 113.33 31.62 -110.68
CA ALA A 364 113.47 30.22 -111.09
C ALA A 364 113.47 30.06 -112.62
N ASP A 365 112.59 30.77 -113.33
CA ASP A 365 112.48 30.71 -114.79
C ASP A 365 113.76 31.22 -115.51
N LEU A 366 114.42 32.24 -114.92
CA LEU A 366 115.68 32.78 -115.46
C LEU A 366 116.85 31.79 -115.31
N ALA A 367 116.85 30.99 -114.24
CA ALA A 367 117.89 30.01 -113.95
C ALA A 367 117.80 28.79 -114.89
N ASP A 368 116.60 28.38 -115.28
CA ASP A 368 116.39 27.26 -116.21
C ASP A 368 116.69 27.63 -117.66
N ALA A 369 116.32 28.84 -118.11
CA ALA A 369 116.67 29.35 -119.44
C ALA A 369 118.20 29.44 -119.65
N SER A 370 118.96 29.70 -118.58
CA SER A 370 120.42 29.80 -118.61
C SER A 370 121.11 28.44 -118.74
N ARG A 371 120.53 27.36 -118.22
CA ARG A 371 121.10 25.99 -118.32
C ARG A 371 120.90 25.38 -119.71
N LEU A 372 119.72 25.56 -120.30
CA LEU A 372 119.43 25.09 -121.67
C LEU A 372 120.36 25.75 -122.71
N ARG A 373 120.72 27.02 -122.51
CA ARG A 373 121.61 27.74 -123.43
C ARG A 373 123.06 27.26 -123.40
N LYS A 374 123.55 26.74 -122.26
CA LYS A 374 124.89 26.14 -122.15
C LYS A 374 124.96 24.77 -122.80
N SER A 375 123.93 23.95 -122.64
CA SER A 375 123.86 22.60 -123.21
C SER A 375 123.87 22.60 -124.75
N CYS A 376 123.14 23.50 -125.43
CA CYS A 376 123.16 23.58 -126.89
C CYS A 376 124.48 24.11 -127.49
N ALA A 377 125.28 24.85 -126.71
CA ALA A 377 126.54 25.42 -127.20
C ALA A 377 127.67 24.38 -127.26
N GLU A 378 127.67 23.40 -126.35
CA GLU A 378 128.72 22.38 -126.25
C GLU A 378 128.57 21.26 -127.30
N GLU A 379 127.35 20.96 -127.76
CA GLU A 379 127.12 20.00 -128.86
C GLU A 379 127.52 20.55 -130.24
N HIS A 380 127.44 21.87 -130.46
CA HIS A 380 127.73 22.45 -131.77
C HIS A 380 129.24 22.54 -132.09
N GLN A 381 130.11 22.56 -131.07
CA GLN A 381 131.56 22.70 -131.26
C GLN A 381 132.33 21.39 -131.51
N ARG A 382 131.75 20.22 -131.19
CA ARG A 382 132.41 18.93 -131.48
C ARG A 382 132.15 18.37 -132.88
N MET A 383 131.17 18.88 -133.62
CA MET A 383 130.88 18.46 -135.01
C MET A 383 131.74 19.19 -136.09
N ARG A 384 132.86 19.83 -135.74
CA ARG A 384 133.66 20.62 -136.71
C ARG A 384 135.19 20.54 -136.63
N ALA A 385 135.76 19.45 -136.13
CA ALA A 385 137.14 19.02 -136.36
C ALA A 385 137.18 17.48 -136.35
#